data_AF-G2KR66-F1
#
_entry.id   AF-G2KR66-F1
#
_cell.length_a   1.000
_cell.length_b   1.000
_cell.length_c   1.000
_cell.angle_alpha   90.00
_cell.angle_beta   90.00
_cell.angle_gamma   90.00
#
_symmetry.space_group_name_H-M   'P 1'
#
loop_
_entity.id
_entity.type
_entity.pdbx_description
1 polymer ?
#
loop_
_entity_poly.entity_id
_entity_poly.type
_entity_poly.pdbx_seq_one_letter_code
_entity_poly.pdbx_strand_id
1 'polypeptide(L)'
;MIRFLTIIVVAVMMLSASAQAAEQRFFSNISDLPLMSGLYELPDAAVVFDKEEGRIVESAAAGEGVHHTQVIDFYTKTLPQLGWVVVSSAPAAGVGLYQRNGEMLSLTARPEGNQGDGVVILQVSLAPLTR
;
A
#
# COMPACT_ATOMS: atom_id res chain seq x y z
N MET A 1 -24.24 28.38 35.94
CA MET A 1 -23.39 27.17 35.92
C MET A 1 -23.51 26.36 34.63
N ILE A 2 -24.69 26.23 34.00
CA ILE A 2 -24.87 25.49 32.72
C ILE A 2 -24.21 26.16 31.49
N ARG A 3 -24.08 27.50 31.48
CA ARG A 3 -23.45 28.25 30.36
C ARG A 3 -21.93 28.06 30.25
N PHE A 4 -21.25 27.71 31.35
CA PHE A 4 -19.81 27.41 31.35
C PHE A 4 -19.51 25.98 30.86
N LEU A 5 -20.47 25.06 31.02
CA LEU A 5 -20.32 23.66 30.58
C LEU A 5 -20.39 23.54 29.05
N THR A 6 -21.20 24.35 28.38
CA THR A 6 -21.35 24.33 26.91
C THR A 6 -20.10 24.81 26.18
N ILE A 7 -19.33 25.75 26.75
CA ILE A 7 -18.12 26.31 26.12
C ILE A 7 -16.98 25.27 26.10
N ILE A 8 -16.91 24.39 27.10
CA ILE A 8 -15.86 23.36 27.20
C ILE A 8 -16.11 22.23 26.18
N VAL A 9 -17.37 21.87 25.90
CA VAL A 9 -17.69 20.79 24.95
C VAL A 9 -17.41 21.22 23.50
N VAL A 10 -17.56 22.51 23.16
CA VAL A 10 -17.24 23.02 21.81
C VAL A 10 -15.73 23.19 21.61
N ALA A 11 -14.97 23.53 22.66
CA ALA A 11 -13.51 23.70 22.57
C ALA A 11 -12.74 22.38 22.38
N VAL A 12 -13.26 21.26 22.88
CA VAL A 12 -12.61 19.93 22.73
C VAL A 12 -12.84 19.30 21.35
N MET A 13 -13.89 19.70 20.62
CA MET A 13 -14.10 19.26 19.23
C MET A 13 -13.20 19.97 18.20
N MET A 14 -12.50 21.04 18.60
CA MET A 14 -11.55 21.78 17.76
C MET A 14 -10.08 21.43 17.99
N LEU A 15 -9.78 20.32 18.68
CA LEU A 15 -8.49 19.65 18.51
C LEU A 15 -8.50 18.93 17.16
N SER A 16 -8.50 19.76 16.11
CA SER A 16 -8.23 19.41 14.74
C SER A 16 -6.96 18.59 14.73
N ALA A 17 -7.12 17.29 14.55
CA ALA A 17 -6.07 16.42 14.09
C ALA A 17 -5.52 17.06 12.81
N SER A 18 -4.42 17.80 12.94
CA SER A 18 -3.52 18.04 11.84
C SER A 18 -2.86 16.69 11.54
N ALA A 19 -3.64 15.75 11.01
CA ALA A 19 -3.08 14.75 10.16
C ALA A 19 -2.44 15.56 9.04
N GLN A 20 -1.11 15.68 9.05
CA GLN A 20 -0.41 16.04 7.82
C GLN A 20 -1.00 15.08 6.79
N ALA A 21 -1.79 15.61 5.86
CA ALA A 21 -2.28 14.85 4.74
C ALA A 21 -1.02 14.52 3.94
N ALA A 22 -0.38 13.41 4.31
CA ALA A 22 0.67 12.82 3.51
C ALA A 22 0.04 12.67 2.13
N GLU A 23 0.65 13.30 1.13
CA GLU A 23 0.17 13.26 -0.23
C GLU A 23 -0.03 11.79 -0.60
N GLN A 24 -1.28 11.41 -0.83
CA GLN A 24 -1.62 10.04 -1.14
C GLN A 24 -1.14 9.77 -2.57
N ARG A 25 0.06 9.20 -2.67
CA ARG A 25 0.65 8.76 -3.93
C ARG A 25 0.13 7.38 -4.29
N PHE A 26 0.14 7.08 -5.58
CA PHE A 26 -0.25 5.79 -6.15
C PHE A 26 0.87 5.31 -7.07
N PHE A 27 0.92 4.00 -7.34
CA PHE A 27 1.80 3.47 -8.37
C PHE A 27 1.41 4.02 -9.75
N SER A 28 2.41 4.42 -10.54
CA SER A 28 2.21 5.08 -11.83
C SER A 28 1.51 4.18 -12.83
N ASN A 29 1.76 2.87 -12.77
CA ASN A 29 1.14 1.89 -13.66
C ASN A 29 -0.10 1.19 -13.07
N ILE A 30 -0.39 1.40 -11.77
CA ILE A 30 -1.54 0.84 -11.05
C ILE A 30 -2.18 1.98 -10.26
N SER A 31 -3.00 2.78 -10.94
CA SER A 31 -3.47 4.09 -10.48
C SER A 31 -4.28 4.11 -9.20
N ASP A 32 -4.75 2.96 -8.73
CA ASP A 32 -5.56 2.82 -7.52
C ASP A 32 -4.90 1.94 -6.45
N LEU A 33 -3.62 1.58 -6.65
CA LEU A 33 -2.79 0.96 -5.63
C LEU A 33 -1.98 2.05 -4.92
N PRO A 34 -2.24 2.34 -3.63
CA PRO A 34 -1.50 3.37 -2.91
C PRO A 34 -0.01 3.03 -2.82
N LEU A 35 0.84 4.02 -3.04
CA LEU A 35 2.26 3.94 -2.77
C LEU A 35 2.51 4.39 -1.32
N MET A 36 2.88 3.45 -0.46
CA MET A 36 3.15 3.73 0.96
C MET A 36 4.14 4.89 1.11
N SER A 37 3.87 5.78 2.08
CA SER A 37 4.80 6.86 2.41
C SER A 37 6.17 6.30 2.81
N GLY A 38 7.24 6.92 2.33
CA GLY A 38 8.62 6.41 2.45
C GLY A 38 9.05 5.46 1.34
N LEU A 39 8.12 4.94 0.51
CA LEU A 39 8.48 4.21 -0.70
C LEU A 39 8.58 5.16 -1.92
N TYR A 40 9.46 4.83 -2.86
CA TYR A 40 9.56 5.45 -4.18
C TYR A 40 9.56 4.36 -5.25
N GLU A 41 8.88 4.62 -6.38
CA GLU A 41 8.86 3.66 -7.48
C GLU A 41 10.25 3.51 -8.11
N LEU A 42 10.54 2.28 -8.56
CA LEU A 42 11.70 1.94 -9.37
C LEU A 42 11.24 1.88 -10.83
N PRO A 43 11.29 2.99 -11.59
CA PRO A 43 10.72 3.05 -12.94
C PRO A 43 11.40 2.06 -13.89
N ASP A 44 12.69 1.79 -13.71
CA ASP A 44 13.44 0.83 -14.53
C ASP A 44 13.04 -0.64 -14.26
N ALA A 45 12.34 -0.90 -13.15
CA ALA A 45 11.83 -2.23 -12.78
C ALA A 45 10.35 -2.42 -13.15
N ALA A 46 9.71 -1.41 -13.74
CA ALA A 46 8.34 -1.53 -14.22
C ALA A 46 8.29 -2.22 -15.58
N VAL A 47 7.42 -3.21 -15.72
CA VAL A 47 7.22 -3.94 -16.98
C VAL A 47 5.73 -4.07 -17.24
N VAL A 48 5.29 -3.69 -18.44
CA VAL A 48 3.89 -3.82 -18.87
C VAL A 48 3.84 -4.78 -20.04
N PHE A 49 3.06 -5.84 -19.91
CA PHE A 49 2.84 -6.82 -20.96
C PHE A 49 1.37 -6.79 -21.40
N ASP A 50 1.14 -6.39 -22.65
CA ASP A 50 -0.18 -6.45 -23.27
C ASP A 50 -0.33 -7.77 -24.06
N LYS A 51 -1.40 -8.52 -23.79
CA LYS A 51 -1.76 -9.77 -24.48
C LYS A 51 -3.25 -9.75 -24.84
N GLU A 52 -3.67 -10.66 -25.72
CA GLU A 52 -5.09 -10.81 -26.09
C GLU A 52 -5.98 -11.12 -24.88
N GLU A 53 -5.45 -11.85 -23.89
CA GLU A 53 -6.15 -12.24 -22.65
C GLU A 53 -6.17 -11.13 -21.59
N GLY A 54 -5.51 -10.00 -21.84
CA GLY A 54 -5.49 -8.81 -21.00
C GLY A 54 -4.09 -8.27 -20.70
N ARG A 55 -4.06 -7.21 -19.88
CA ARG A 55 -2.84 -6.45 -19.56
C ARG A 55 -2.27 -6.90 -18.22
N ILE A 56 -1.00 -7.28 -18.21
CA ILE A 56 -0.24 -7.59 -17.00
C ILE A 56 0.69 -6.41 -16.70
N VAL A 57 0.64 -5.92 -15.46
CA VAL A 57 1.46 -4.81 -15.00
C VAL A 57 2.34 -5.30 -13.86
N GLU A 58 3.65 -5.19 -14.04
CA GLU A 58 4.65 -5.38 -12.99
C GLU A 58 5.25 -4.03 -12.65
N SER A 59 5.41 -3.75 -11.37
CA SER A 59 6.06 -2.53 -10.88
C SER A 59 6.82 -2.85 -9.60
N ALA A 60 7.78 -2.01 -9.26
CA ALA A 60 8.51 -2.14 -8.01
C ALA A 60 8.67 -0.78 -7.33
N ALA A 61 8.79 -0.81 -6.02
CA ALA A 61 9.12 0.34 -5.20
C ALA A 61 10.18 -0.03 -4.17
N ALA A 62 11.04 0.92 -3.85
CA ALA A 62 12.05 0.81 -2.80
C ALA A 62 11.77 1.80 -1.68
N GLY A 63 12.22 1.49 -0.47
CA GLY A 63 12.22 2.42 0.64
C GLY A 63 13.48 2.27 1.45
N GLU A 64 14.19 3.38 1.67
CA GLU A 64 15.34 3.46 2.58
C GLU A 64 14.85 3.88 3.97
N GLY A 65 15.32 3.21 5.02
CA GLY A 65 14.81 3.40 6.38
C GLY A 65 13.36 2.92 6.60
N VAL A 66 12.76 2.23 5.63
CA VAL A 66 11.43 1.61 5.73
C VAL A 66 11.59 0.14 6.11
N HIS A 67 11.10 -0.23 7.29
CA HIS A 67 11.15 -1.63 7.70
C HIS A 67 10.15 -2.47 6.91
N HIS A 68 10.59 -3.67 6.52
CA HIS A 68 9.75 -4.68 5.87
C HIS A 68 8.39 -4.90 6.56
N THR A 69 8.35 -4.93 7.90
CA THR A 69 7.12 -5.07 8.68
C THR A 69 6.15 -3.91 8.52
N GLN A 70 6.65 -2.68 8.32
CA GLN A 70 5.80 -1.51 8.07
C GLN A 70 5.08 -1.64 6.73
N VAL A 71 5.76 -2.19 5.70
CA VAL A 71 5.16 -2.47 4.39
C VAL A 71 4.08 -3.54 4.50
N ILE A 72 4.37 -4.67 5.17
CA ILE A 72 3.39 -5.73 5.46
C ILE A 72 2.14 -5.14 6.11
N ASP A 73 2.32 -4.40 7.21
CA ASP A 73 1.24 -3.83 8.01
C ASP A 73 0.39 -2.85 7.22
N PHE A 74 1.03 -1.99 6.42
CA PHE A 74 0.34 -1.01 5.60
C PHE A 74 -0.58 -1.70 4.59
N TYR A 75 -0.07 -2.58 3.74
CA TYR A 75 -0.89 -3.18 2.67
C TYR A 75 -1.93 -4.17 3.20
N THR A 76 -1.62 -4.90 4.27
CA THR A 76 -2.59 -5.81 4.92
C THR A 76 -3.79 -5.05 5.49
N LYS A 77 -3.59 -3.81 5.97
CA LYS A 77 -4.68 -2.95 6.47
C LYS A 77 -5.39 -2.22 5.34
N THR A 78 -4.64 -1.71 4.35
CA THR A 78 -5.16 -0.82 3.30
C THR A 78 -5.93 -1.58 2.23
N LEU A 79 -5.43 -2.71 1.75
CA LEU A 79 -6.02 -3.42 0.61
C LEU A 79 -7.47 -3.87 0.85
N PRO A 80 -7.85 -4.46 2.01
CA PRO A 80 -9.23 -4.82 2.30
C PRO A 80 -10.20 -3.63 2.28
N GLN A 81 -9.75 -2.46 2.73
CA GLN A 81 -10.55 -1.23 2.72
C GLN A 81 -10.81 -0.71 1.30
N LEU A 82 -9.96 -1.09 0.33
CA LEU A 82 -10.10 -0.80 -1.09
C LEU A 82 -10.86 -1.89 -1.87
N GLY A 83 -11.44 -2.87 -1.16
CA GLY A 83 -12.21 -3.96 -1.74
C GLY A 83 -11.39 -5.16 -2.21
N TRP A 84 -10.08 -5.20 -1.96
CA TRP A 84 -9.26 -6.36 -2.25
C TRP A 84 -9.53 -7.49 -1.26
N VAL A 85 -9.86 -8.67 -1.77
CA VAL A 85 -10.09 -9.86 -0.96
C VAL A 85 -8.81 -10.67 -0.90
N VAL A 86 -8.38 -11.05 0.31
CA VAL A 86 -7.19 -11.90 0.51
C VAL A 86 -7.47 -13.29 -0.08
N VAL A 87 -6.62 -13.72 -1.01
CA VAL A 87 -6.61 -15.08 -1.56
C VAL A 87 -5.63 -15.95 -0.76
N SER A 88 -4.45 -15.42 -0.48
CA SER A 88 -3.42 -16.07 0.32
C SER A 88 -2.54 -15.02 1.00
N SER A 89 -2.31 -15.16 2.29
CA SER A 89 -1.35 -14.35 3.01
C SER A 89 -0.05 -15.13 3.21
N ALA A 90 1.08 -14.49 2.95
CA ALA A 90 2.40 -15.06 3.19
C ALA A 90 3.19 -14.09 4.08
N PRO A 91 2.98 -14.09 5.41
CA PRO A 91 3.64 -13.15 6.32
C PRO A 91 5.17 -13.23 6.24
N ALA A 92 5.71 -14.41 5.96
CA ALA A 92 7.14 -14.63 5.76
C ALA A 92 7.68 -14.08 4.42
N ALA A 93 6.83 -13.93 3.40
CA ALA A 93 7.15 -13.39 2.08
C ALA A 93 6.69 -11.93 1.87
N GLY A 94 6.03 -11.35 2.87
CA GLY A 94 5.94 -9.90 3.04
C GLY A 94 4.65 -9.22 2.61
N VAL A 95 3.75 -9.79 1.80
CA VAL A 95 2.50 -9.06 1.51
C VAL A 95 1.32 -9.90 0.99
N GLY A 96 1.53 -10.92 0.15
CA GLY A 96 0.50 -11.91 -0.21
C GLY A 96 -0.23 -11.69 -1.54
N LEU A 97 -1.31 -12.44 -1.76
CA LEU A 97 -2.15 -12.47 -2.97
C LEU A 97 -3.56 -12.00 -2.67
N TYR A 98 -4.09 -11.14 -3.53
CA TYR A 98 -5.39 -10.50 -3.39
C TYR A 98 -6.16 -10.53 -4.70
N GLN A 99 -7.49 -10.49 -4.62
CA GLN A 99 -8.35 -10.40 -5.80
C GLN A 99 -9.42 -9.33 -5.64
N ARG A 100 -9.76 -8.66 -6.75
CA ARG A 100 -10.83 -7.66 -6.81
C ARG A 100 -11.28 -7.48 -8.25
N ASN A 101 -12.59 -7.44 -8.50
CA ASN A 101 -13.16 -7.10 -9.82
C ASN A 101 -12.62 -7.92 -11.03
N GLY A 102 -12.27 -9.19 -10.84
CA GLY A 102 -11.69 -9.99 -11.93
C GLY A 102 -10.18 -9.78 -12.10
N GLU A 103 -9.52 -9.08 -11.20
CA GLU A 103 -8.07 -8.88 -11.17
C GLU A 103 -7.44 -9.64 -10.00
N MET A 104 -6.21 -10.11 -10.22
CA MET A 104 -5.32 -10.68 -9.22
C MET A 104 -4.17 -9.69 -8.99
N LEU A 105 -3.96 -9.34 -7.74
CA LEU A 105 -2.88 -8.48 -7.28
C LEU A 105 -1.95 -9.29 -6.37
N SER A 106 -0.70 -9.41 -6.79
CA SER A 106 0.39 -10.03 -6.04
C SER A 106 1.32 -8.95 -5.49
N LEU A 107 1.63 -9.03 -4.21
CA LEU A 107 2.60 -8.15 -3.57
C LEU A 107 3.63 -9.00 -2.82
N THR A 108 4.91 -8.67 -3.00
CA THR A 108 6.03 -9.31 -2.30
C THR A 108 6.99 -8.24 -1.80
N ALA A 109 7.20 -8.19 -0.50
CA ALA A 109 8.11 -7.24 0.13
C ALA A 109 9.31 -8.03 0.64
N ARG A 110 10.51 -7.60 0.27
CA ARG A 110 11.75 -8.25 0.66
C ARG A 110 12.67 -7.22 1.30
N PRO A 111 13.24 -7.51 2.49
CA PRO A 111 14.32 -6.69 3.02
C PRO A 111 15.53 -6.80 2.06
N GLU A 112 16.13 -5.66 1.76
CA GLU A 112 17.37 -5.58 0.99
C GLU A 112 18.51 -5.14 1.92
N GLY A 113 19.74 -5.62 1.67
CA GLY A 113 20.89 -5.32 2.51
C GLY A 113 20.94 -6.12 3.82
N ASN A 114 21.69 -5.62 4.79
CA ASN A 114 21.77 -6.26 6.09
C ASN A 114 20.49 -6.01 6.91
N GLN A 115 20.12 -6.98 7.73
CA GLN A 115 19.01 -6.85 8.68
C GLN A 115 19.29 -5.67 9.63
N GLY A 116 18.72 -4.49 9.33
CA GLY A 116 18.90 -3.27 10.11
C GLY A 116 19.04 -1.99 9.30
N ASP A 117 19.46 -2.06 8.03
CA ASP A 117 19.59 -0.89 7.15
C ASP A 117 18.22 -0.28 6.78
N GLY A 118 17.14 -1.03 7.02
CA GLY A 118 15.78 -0.58 6.73
C GLY A 118 15.53 -0.39 5.24
N VAL A 119 16.25 -1.10 4.38
CA VAL A 119 15.95 -1.09 2.94
C VAL A 119 14.95 -2.19 2.64
N VAL A 120 13.89 -1.86 1.90
CA VAL A 120 12.87 -2.81 1.46
C VAL A 120 12.58 -2.61 -0.02
N ILE A 121 12.50 -3.72 -0.75
CA ILE A 121 11.96 -3.75 -2.11
C ILE A 121 10.58 -4.38 -2.07
N LEU A 122 9.60 -3.63 -2.58
CA LEU A 122 8.25 -4.09 -2.81
C LEU A 122 8.07 -4.35 -4.31
N GLN A 123 7.80 -5.60 -4.66
CA GLN A 123 7.38 -5.99 -5.99
C GLN A 123 5.86 -6.13 -6.02
N VAL A 124 5.23 -5.55 -7.04
CA VAL A 124 3.79 -5.62 -7.27
C VAL A 124 3.51 -6.12 -8.67
N SER A 125 2.53 -7.00 -8.79
CA SER A 125 2.06 -7.52 -10.08
C SER A 125 0.54 -7.52 -10.10
N LEU A 126 -0.05 -6.96 -11.14
CA LEU A 126 -1.48 -6.93 -11.40
C LEU A 126 -1.75 -7.66 -12.71
N ALA A 127 -2.64 -8.64 -12.65
CA ALA A 127 -3.03 -9.44 -13.81
C ALA A 127 -4.54 -9.73 -13.81
N PRO A 128 -5.16 -9.96 -14.98
CA PRO A 128 -6.52 -10.48 -15.05
C PRO A 128 -6.61 -11.87 -14.40
N LEU A 129 -7.72 -12.17 -13.74
CA LEU A 129 -8.09 -13.54 -13.36
C LEU A 129 -8.48 -14.30 -14.62
N THR A 130 -7.60 -15.18 -15.10
CA THR A 130 -7.94 -16.13 -16.16
C THR A 130 -9.04 -17.06 -15.64
N ARG A 131 -10.19 -17.08 -16.32
CA ARG A 131 -11.31 -17.99 -16.02
C ARG A 131 -11.07 -19.38 -16.59
#